data_AF-A0A956KIQ2-F1
#
_entry.id   AF-A0A956KIQ2-F1
#
_cell.length_a   1.000
_cell.length_b   1.000
_cell.length_c   1.000
_cell.angle_alpha   90.00
_cell.angle_beta   90.00
_cell.angle_gamma   90.00
#
_symmetry.space_group_name_H-M   'P 1'
#
loop_
_entity.id
_entity.type
_entity.pdbx_description
1 polymer ?
#
loop_
_entity_poly.entity_id
_entity_poly.type
_entity_poly.pdbx_seq_one_letter_code
_entity_poly.pdbx_strand_id
1 'polypeptide(L)'
;EGIDDRIREHWADECLSIGDFVLNGGEVAAAVIIEAVGRLHEGVLGNPDSIAHESFAESDVLEHPHYTRPASFRGHEVPPVLLAGDHGKIEAWRRRSACLRTWLVRPELRPPLQLDAGHVLRLIAPASLDADAREQLATLARSWGVESIVLGSGLGSRPNMRDLKQLRRHLRKRDGAESWLLGVGACGEGEPVRDPRMLLDVLAYEQMAAPGPLGLWLGDPDDPALRGTELQAWLALPEGPLEEIVRSNRPSRLALGSALIDISQPPAARASSVSLALRALSALRDQGLLPASVGGAPP
;
A
#
# COMPACT_ATOMS: atom_id res chain seq x y z
N GLU A 1 18.77 4.99 44.83
CA GLU A 1 17.85 4.50 43.77
C GLU A 1 16.76 5.54 43.62
N GLY A 2 16.74 6.22 42.47
CA GLY A 2 15.81 7.33 42.20
C GLY A 2 16.04 8.60 43.02
N ILE A 3 15.18 9.58 42.74
CA ILE A 3 15.05 10.81 43.52
C ILE A 3 13.94 10.58 44.57
N ASP A 4 14.03 11.25 45.72
CA ASP A 4 12.96 11.22 46.73
C ASP A 4 11.61 11.65 46.13
N ASP A 5 10.56 10.85 46.30
CA ASP A 5 9.30 11.05 45.58
C ASP A 5 8.59 12.36 45.97
N ARG A 6 8.92 12.94 47.13
CA ARG A 6 8.42 14.27 47.52
C ARG A 6 8.89 15.36 46.56
N ILE A 7 10.04 15.17 45.91
CA ILE A 7 10.53 16.06 44.84
C ILE A 7 9.54 16.07 43.68
N ARG A 8 9.09 14.89 43.26
CA ARG A 8 8.06 14.74 42.23
C ARG A 8 6.72 15.36 42.68
N GLU A 9 6.33 15.18 43.94
CA GLU A 9 5.03 15.65 44.46
C GLU A 9 4.94 17.18 44.61
N HIS A 10 6.04 17.85 44.92
CA HIS A 10 6.00 19.27 45.30
C HIS A 10 6.85 20.21 44.44
N TRP A 11 7.77 19.71 43.61
CA TRP A 11 8.71 20.54 42.84
C TRP A 11 8.86 20.19 41.36
N ALA A 12 8.43 19.01 40.92
CA ALA A 12 8.44 18.66 39.50
C ALA A 12 7.07 18.96 38.87
N ASP A 13 7.05 19.79 37.82
CA ASP A 13 5.81 20.05 37.06
C ASP A 13 5.42 18.85 36.20
N GLU A 14 6.42 18.19 35.58
CA GLU A 14 6.23 17.06 34.68
C GLU A 14 7.28 15.97 34.91
N CYS A 15 6.92 14.74 34.55
CA CYS A 15 7.82 13.59 34.53
C CYS A 15 7.78 12.96 33.15
N LEU A 16 8.89 13.02 32.44
CA LEU A 16 8.99 12.58 31.05
C LEU A 16 9.79 11.28 30.96
N SER A 17 9.33 10.36 30.11
CA SER A 17 10.08 9.19 29.68
C SER A 17 10.45 9.36 28.20
N ILE A 18 11.65 8.93 27.83
CA ILE A 18 12.10 8.89 26.43
C ILE A 18 11.92 7.50 25.78
N GLY A 19 11.38 6.53 26.52
CA GLY A 19 11.05 5.20 26.01
C GLY A 19 11.02 4.10 27.08
N ASP A 20 10.60 2.91 26.68
CA ASP A 20 10.38 1.76 27.57
C ASP A 20 11.69 0.97 27.85
N PHE A 21 12.66 1.64 28.49
CA PHE A 21 13.93 1.05 28.91
C PHE A 21 14.51 1.78 30.13
N VAL A 22 15.50 1.17 30.79
CA VAL A 22 16.14 1.72 32.00
C VAL A 22 17.55 2.21 31.67
N LEU A 23 17.88 3.43 32.12
CA LEU A 23 19.21 4.04 32.03
C LEU A 23 19.85 4.16 33.41
N ASN A 24 21.17 4.36 33.44
CA ASN A 24 21.91 4.58 34.69
C ASN A 24 21.59 5.94 35.36
N GLY A 25 21.08 6.91 34.60
CA GLY A 25 20.82 8.27 35.05
C GLY A 25 20.00 9.06 34.02
N GLY A 26 19.52 10.25 34.41
CA GLY A 26 18.63 11.09 33.61
C GLY A 26 19.32 12.00 32.60
N GLU A 27 20.64 12.09 32.62
CA GLU A 27 21.43 13.05 31.84
C GLU A 27 21.27 12.83 30.32
N VAL A 28 21.26 11.57 29.87
CA VAL A 28 21.04 11.23 28.46
C VAL A 28 19.62 11.60 28.02
N ALA A 29 18.62 11.36 28.88
CA ALA A 29 17.24 11.73 28.59
C ALA A 29 17.06 13.25 28.49
N ALA A 30 17.67 14.00 29.42
CA ALA A 30 17.68 15.45 29.37
C ALA A 30 18.36 15.98 28.09
N ALA A 31 19.49 15.40 27.69
CA ALA A 31 20.18 15.78 26.45
C ALA A 31 19.33 15.54 25.19
N VAL A 32 18.61 14.41 25.12
CA VAL A 32 17.67 14.11 24.03
C VAL A 32 16.56 15.16 23.95
N ILE A 33 15.95 15.51 25.09
CA ILE A 33 14.88 16.53 25.14
C ILE A 33 15.41 17.90 24.72
N ILE A 34 16.58 18.30 25.23
CA ILE A 34 17.21 19.58 24.87
C ILE A 34 17.51 19.65 23.37
N GLU A 35 18.00 18.58 22.76
CA GLU A 35 18.27 18.53 21.31
C GLU A 35 16.96 18.62 20.50
N ALA A 36 15.97 17.78 20.84
CA ALA A 36 14.70 17.70 20.12
C ALA A 36 13.87 18.99 20.21
N VAL A 37 13.92 19.69 21.34
CA VAL A 37 13.22 20.98 21.52
C VAL A 37 14.07 22.13 20.99
N GLY A 38 15.37 22.16 21.30
CA GLY A 38 16.26 23.25 20.95
C GLY A 38 16.38 23.46 19.45
N ARG A 39 16.35 22.38 18.66
CA ARG A 39 16.38 22.45 17.18
C ARG A 39 15.19 23.19 16.58
N LEU A 40 14.05 23.26 17.27
CA LEU A 40 12.84 23.94 16.78
C LEU A 40 12.93 25.46 16.95
N HIS A 41 13.93 25.97 17.67
CA HIS A 41 14.13 27.40 17.85
C HIS A 41 14.65 28.05 16.55
N GLU A 42 14.11 29.23 16.23
CA GLU A 42 14.52 30.01 15.06
C GLU A 42 16.04 30.25 15.07
N GLY A 43 16.68 30.04 13.93
CA GLY A 43 18.13 30.25 13.74
C GLY A 43 19.02 29.09 14.17
N VAL A 44 18.48 28.00 14.75
CA VAL A 44 19.27 26.79 15.06
C VAL A 44 19.44 25.91 13.81
N LEU A 45 18.35 25.67 13.08
CA LEU A 45 18.39 24.94 11.81
C LEU A 45 18.63 25.91 10.65
N GLY A 46 19.56 25.54 9.76
CA GLY A 46 19.93 26.38 8.62
C GLY A 46 18.85 26.51 7.55
N ASN A 47 18.00 25.48 7.39
CA ASN A 47 16.85 25.50 6.48
C ASN A 47 15.58 25.13 7.27
N PRO A 48 14.66 26.08 7.54
CA PRO A 48 13.43 25.80 8.28
C PRO A 48 12.49 24.84 7.53
N ASP A 49 12.54 24.82 6.19
CA ASP A 49 11.71 23.93 5.37
C ASP A 49 12.08 22.44 5.56
N SER A 50 13.27 22.15 6.10
CA SER A 50 13.68 20.77 6.38
C SER A 50 12.84 20.13 7.50
N ILE A 51 12.34 20.92 8.45
CA ILE A 51 11.52 20.41 9.56
C ILE A 51 10.20 19.82 9.04
N ALA A 52 9.60 20.46 8.03
CA ALA A 52 8.31 20.04 7.48
C ALA A 52 8.34 18.66 6.79
N HIS A 53 9.53 18.19 6.40
CA HIS A 53 9.71 16.95 5.64
C HIS A 53 10.35 15.82 6.45
N GLU A 54 10.62 16.04 7.74
CA GLU A 54 11.16 15.02 8.65
C GLU A 54 10.10 14.01 9.10
N SER A 55 10.56 12.91 9.68
CA SER A 55 9.65 11.93 10.28
C SER A 55 8.77 12.59 11.34
N PHE A 56 7.47 12.29 11.34
CA PHE A 56 6.48 12.81 12.30
C PHE A 56 6.17 14.32 12.21
N ALA A 57 6.57 15.01 11.13
CA ALA A 57 6.37 16.46 10.99
C ALA A 57 4.92 16.84 10.61
N GLU A 58 4.49 16.56 9.38
CA GLU A 58 3.15 16.93 8.87
C GLU A 58 2.16 15.75 8.86
N SER A 59 2.68 14.53 8.87
CA SER A 59 1.93 13.29 8.93
C SER A 59 2.69 12.30 9.82
N ASP A 60 1.98 11.41 10.50
CA ASP A 60 2.56 10.36 11.37
C ASP A 60 3.29 9.28 10.55
N VAL A 61 4.12 9.69 9.58
CA VAL A 61 4.90 8.82 8.71
C VAL A 61 6.39 9.06 8.95
N LEU A 62 7.15 8.01 8.72
CA LEU A 62 8.59 8.04 8.62
C LEU A 62 9.02 8.69 7.31
N GLU A 63 10.17 9.35 7.35
CA GLU A 63 10.78 9.97 6.17
C GLU A 63 11.20 8.94 5.11
N HIS A 64 11.13 9.33 3.83
CA HIS A 64 11.58 8.53 2.70
C HIS A 64 13.11 8.29 2.73
N PRO A 65 13.61 7.26 2.02
CA PRO A 65 15.05 7.02 1.96
C PRO A 65 15.76 8.13 1.17
N HIS A 66 16.92 8.54 1.67
CA HIS A 66 17.78 9.55 1.05
C HIS A 66 18.95 8.92 0.32
N TYR A 67 19.32 9.52 -0.81
CA TYR A 67 20.44 9.09 -1.63
C TYR A 67 21.33 10.28 -1.94
N THR A 68 22.64 10.03 -2.02
CA THR A 68 23.64 11.02 -2.39
C THR A 68 24.63 10.41 -3.38
N ARG A 69 25.53 11.23 -3.92
CA ARG A 69 26.55 10.78 -4.86
C ARG A 69 27.51 9.77 -4.19
N PRO A 70 28.02 8.77 -4.92
CA PRO A 70 27.83 8.51 -6.37
C PRO A 70 26.51 7.78 -6.69
N ALA A 71 26.08 7.83 -7.96
CA ALA A 71 24.83 7.19 -8.42
C ALA A 71 24.83 5.66 -8.32
N SER A 72 26.00 5.03 -8.28
CA SER A 72 26.17 3.61 -7.95
C SER A 72 27.27 3.48 -6.92
N PHE A 73 26.98 2.80 -5.82
CA PHE A 73 27.93 2.57 -4.74
C PHE A 73 27.92 1.08 -4.37
N ARG A 74 29.06 0.40 -4.61
CA ARG A 74 29.23 -1.04 -4.32
C ARG A 74 28.17 -1.95 -4.97
N GLY A 75 27.70 -1.60 -6.16
CA GLY A 75 26.66 -2.35 -6.86
C GLY A 75 25.22 -2.01 -6.44
N HIS A 76 25.03 -1.06 -5.52
CA HIS A 76 23.71 -0.51 -5.19
C HIS A 76 23.49 0.78 -5.98
N GLU A 77 22.46 0.80 -6.81
CA GLU A 77 22.11 1.95 -7.63
C GLU A 77 21.12 2.88 -6.92
N VAL A 78 21.23 4.17 -7.21
CA VAL A 78 20.20 5.16 -6.85
C VAL A 78 18.97 4.91 -7.73
N PRO A 79 17.75 4.90 -7.15
CA PRO A 79 16.52 4.72 -7.92
C PRO A 79 16.48 5.63 -9.16
N PRO A 80 16.23 5.10 -10.38
CA PRO A 80 16.30 5.88 -11.62
C PRO A 80 15.39 7.12 -11.64
N VAL A 81 14.25 7.06 -10.94
CA VAL A 81 13.32 8.20 -10.79
C VAL A 81 13.97 9.41 -10.13
N LEU A 82 14.92 9.20 -9.20
CA LEU A 82 15.67 10.27 -8.54
C LEU A 82 16.75 10.88 -9.43
N LEU A 83 17.15 10.18 -10.50
CA LEU A 83 18.14 10.64 -11.47
C LEU A 83 17.50 11.35 -12.67
N ALA A 84 16.20 11.18 -12.88
CA ALA A 84 15.48 11.65 -14.07
C ALA A 84 15.16 13.16 -14.06
N GLY A 85 15.28 13.85 -12.92
CA GLY A 85 15.01 15.29 -12.79
C GLY A 85 13.53 15.71 -12.86
N ASP A 86 12.61 14.74 -12.95
CA ASP A 86 11.17 14.98 -12.94
C ASP A 86 10.68 15.19 -11.50
N HIS A 87 10.56 16.45 -11.08
CA HIS A 87 10.22 16.84 -9.71
C HIS A 87 8.86 16.26 -9.27
N GLY A 88 7.89 16.14 -10.18
CA GLY A 88 6.58 15.56 -9.88
C GLY A 88 6.67 14.07 -9.56
N LYS A 89 7.43 13.32 -10.38
CA LYS A 89 7.67 11.88 -10.14
C LYS A 89 8.52 11.61 -8.91
N ILE A 90 9.52 12.47 -8.65
CA ILE A 90 10.35 12.38 -7.45
C ILE A 90 9.49 12.55 -6.21
N GLU A 91 8.62 13.56 -6.19
CA GLU A 91 7.78 13.83 -5.03
C GLU A 91 6.74 12.73 -4.79
N ALA A 92 6.12 12.20 -5.85
CA ALA A 92 5.27 11.02 -5.75
C ALA A 92 6.03 9.80 -5.19
N TRP A 93 7.27 9.57 -5.66
CA TRP A 93 8.13 8.51 -5.15
C TRP A 93 8.49 8.69 -3.68
N ARG A 94 8.78 9.92 -3.23
CA ARG A 94 9.11 10.22 -1.82
C ARG A 94 7.94 9.89 -0.92
N ARG A 95 6.75 10.43 -1.22
CA ARG A 95 5.52 10.16 -0.47
C ARG A 95 5.23 8.65 -0.38
N ARG A 96 5.27 7.96 -1.51
CA ARG A 96 5.06 6.51 -1.58
C ARG A 96 6.07 5.73 -0.74
N SER A 97 7.35 6.11 -0.79
CA SER A 97 8.42 5.42 -0.07
C SER A 97 8.36 5.67 1.44
N ALA A 98 8.04 6.90 1.86
CA ALA A 98 7.80 7.27 3.25
C ALA A 98 6.69 6.40 3.87
N CYS A 99 5.54 6.31 3.17
CA CYS A 99 4.43 5.51 3.64
C CYS A 99 4.71 4.02 3.68
N LEU A 100 5.34 3.49 2.63
CA LEU A 100 5.77 2.09 2.63
C LEU A 100 6.69 1.79 3.80
N ARG A 101 7.70 2.62 4.01
CA ARG A 101 8.61 2.48 5.15
C ARG A 101 7.86 2.51 6.48
N THR A 102 6.92 3.44 6.62
CA THR A 102 6.09 3.57 7.83
C THR A 102 5.30 2.30 8.08
N TRP A 103 4.53 1.81 7.12
CA TRP A 103 3.69 0.62 7.33
C TRP A 103 4.49 -0.67 7.52
N LEU A 104 5.74 -0.70 7.10
CA LEU A 104 6.62 -1.84 7.30
C LEU A 104 7.32 -1.82 8.67
N VAL A 105 7.75 -0.64 9.12
CA VAL A 105 8.59 -0.49 10.33
C VAL A 105 7.75 -0.10 11.56
N ARG A 106 6.72 0.72 11.35
CA ARG A 106 5.82 1.25 12.37
C ARG A 106 4.35 1.11 11.90
N PRO A 107 3.86 -0.13 11.68
CA PRO A 107 2.51 -0.40 11.18
C PRO A 107 1.39 0.19 12.03
N GLU A 108 1.65 0.50 13.30
CA GLU A 108 0.70 1.15 14.20
C GLU A 108 0.46 2.64 13.89
N LEU A 109 1.36 3.31 13.16
CA LEU A 109 1.18 4.69 12.70
C LEU A 109 0.28 4.79 11.46
N ARG A 110 -0.22 3.65 11.01
CA ARG A 110 -1.03 3.53 9.83
C ARG A 110 -2.38 4.20 10.01
N PRO A 111 -2.76 5.15 9.12
CA PRO A 111 -4.09 5.73 9.17
C PRO A 111 -5.17 4.63 9.02
N PRO A 112 -6.25 4.70 9.81
CA PRO A 112 -7.36 3.78 9.66
C PRO A 112 -8.21 4.16 8.42
N LEU A 113 -7.75 3.87 7.20
CA LEU A 113 -8.61 3.92 6.00
C LEU A 113 -9.82 3.00 6.20
N GLN A 114 -11.02 3.54 6.04
CA GLN A 114 -12.24 2.76 5.91
C GLN A 114 -12.89 3.12 4.59
N LEU A 115 -13.37 2.11 3.87
CA LEU A 115 -14.25 2.37 2.73
C LEU A 115 -15.64 2.66 3.29
N ASP A 116 -16.27 3.72 2.79
CA ASP A 116 -17.66 4.02 3.15
C ASP A 116 -18.56 2.82 2.83
N ALA A 117 -19.66 2.66 3.57
CA ALA A 117 -20.60 1.55 3.34
C ALA A 117 -21.19 1.52 1.91
N GLY A 118 -21.22 2.67 1.23
CA GLY A 118 -21.63 2.81 -0.17
C GLY A 118 -20.48 2.79 -1.17
N HIS A 119 -19.25 2.50 -0.74
CA HIS A 119 -18.10 2.48 -1.62
C HIS A 119 -18.27 1.41 -2.71
N VAL A 120 -18.08 1.83 -3.95
CA VAL A 120 -18.37 0.99 -5.10
C VAL A 120 -17.24 -0.02 -5.30
N LEU A 121 -17.49 -1.28 -4.98
CA LEU A 121 -16.57 -2.40 -5.21
C LEU A 121 -17.07 -3.31 -6.34
N ARG A 122 -16.15 -3.70 -7.23
CA ARG A 122 -16.44 -4.54 -8.39
C ARG A 122 -15.48 -5.72 -8.54
N LEU A 123 -16.00 -6.87 -8.94
CA LEU A 123 -15.24 -8.01 -9.42
C LEU A 123 -15.21 -7.95 -10.95
N ILE A 124 -14.03 -7.86 -11.55
CA ILE A 124 -13.87 -7.71 -13.00
C ILE A 124 -13.15 -8.96 -13.51
N ALA A 125 -13.75 -9.64 -14.46
CA ALA A 125 -13.25 -10.93 -14.93
C ALA A 125 -13.22 -11.01 -16.47
N PRO A 126 -12.35 -11.85 -17.06
CA PRO A 126 -12.24 -11.96 -18.51
C PRO A 126 -13.42 -12.74 -19.13
N ALA A 127 -13.77 -12.46 -20.40
CA ALA A 127 -14.76 -13.24 -21.16
C ALA A 127 -14.43 -14.73 -21.31
N SER A 128 -13.16 -15.11 -21.13
CA SER A 128 -12.70 -16.49 -21.24
C SER A 128 -13.22 -17.42 -20.16
N LEU A 129 -13.78 -16.89 -19.06
CA LEU A 129 -14.46 -17.69 -18.05
C LEU A 129 -15.57 -18.52 -18.69
N ASP A 130 -15.70 -19.79 -18.32
CA ASP A 130 -16.81 -20.64 -18.74
C ASP A 130 -18.14 -20.20 -18.09
N ALA A 131 -19.26 -20.76 -18.56
CA ALA A 131 -20.58 -20.36 -18.12
C ALA A 131 -20.83 -20.64 -16.62
N ASP A 132 -20.34 -21.76 -16.10
CA ASP A 132 -20.50 -22.16 -14.69
C ASP A 132 -19.69 -21.22 -13.79
N ALA A 133 -18.43 -20.96 -14.12
CA ALA A 133 -17.58 -20.04 -13.38
C ALA A 133 -18.10 -18.60 -13.41
N ARG A 134 -18.73 -18.15 -14.52
CA ARG A 134 -19.42 -16.85 -14.59
C ARG A 134 -20.62 -16.79 -13.65
N GLU A 135 -21.43 -17.85 -13.60
CA GLU A 135 -22.59 -17.93 -12.72
C GLU A 135 -22.19 -17.97 -11.23
N GLN A 136 -21.15 -18.73 -10.91
CA GLN A 136 -20.55 -18.77 -9.57
C GLN A 136 -20.00 -17.40 -9.16
N LEU A 137 -19.29 -16.71 -10.06
CA LEU A 137 -18.78 -15.36 -9.79
C LEU A 137 -19.92 -14.37 -9.57
N ALA A 138 -20.97 -14.40 -10.39
CA ALA A 138 -22.13 -13.53 -10.23
C ALA A 138 -22.90 -13.81 -8.94
N THR A 139 -22.98 -15.08 -8.53
CA THR A 139 -23.58 -15.50 -7.25
C THR A 139 -22.77 -15.01 -6.06
N LEU A 140 -21.44 -15.16 -6.13
CA LEU A 140 -20.52 -14.61 -5.13
C LEU A 140 -20.64 -13.08 -5.04
N ALA A 141 -20.67 -12.39 -6.18
CA ALA A 141 -20.80 -10.94 -6.21
C ALA A 141 -22.08 -10.47 -5.50
N ARG A 142 -23.22 -11.11 -5.81
CA ARG A 142 -24.50 -10.84 -5.14
C ARG A 142 -24.47 -11.11 -3.64
N SER A 143 -23.88 -12.22 -3.20
CA SER A 143 -23.82 -12.56 -1.78
C SER A 143 -22.91 -11.64 -0.96
N TRP A 144 -21.98 -10.95 -1.63
CA TRP A 144 -21.14 -9.91 -1.05
C TRP A 144 -21.65 -8.49 -1.32
N GLY A 145 -22.78 -8.31 -2.01
CA GLY A 145 -23.29 -6.97 -2.32
C GLY A 145 -22.38 -6.16 -3.25
N VAL A 146 -21.52 -6.81 -4.04
CA VAL A 146 -20.61 -6.18 -4.99
C VAL A 146 -21.07 -6.41 -6.43
N GLU A 147 -20.66 -5.55 -7.34
CA GLU A 147 -20.96 -5.72 -8.76
C GLU A 147 -19.95 -6.68 -9.42
N SER A 148 -20.40 -7.56 -10.32
CA SER A 148 -19.50 -8.32 -11.19
C SER A 148 -19.58 -7.83 -12.64
N ILE A 149 -18.44 -7.60 -13.27
CA ILE A 149 -18.31 -7.24 -14.69
C ILE A 149 -17.50 -8.31 -15.39
N VAL A 150 -18.04 -8.86 -16.48
CA VAL A 150 -17.28 -9.71 -17.41
C VAL A 150 -16.91 -8.87 -18.62
N LEU A 151 -15.61 -8.69 -18.87
CA LEU A 151 -15.14 -7.94 -20.04
C LEU A 151 -15.38 -8.74 -21.32
N GLY A 152 -16.26 -8.24 -22.17
CA GLY A 152 -16.59 -8.85 -23.44
C GLY A 152 -15.58 -8.55 -24.53
N SER A 153 -15.09 -9.61 -25.17
CA SER A 153 -14.80 -9.63 -26.61
C SER A 153 -15.18 -11.03 -27.12
N GLY A 154 -15.72 -11.13 -28.34
CA GLY A 154 -16.33 -12.35 -28.88
C GLY A 154 -15.53 -13.64 -28.58
N LEU A 155 -16.28 -14.74 -28.39
CA LEU A 155 -15.80 -16.10 -28.09
C LEU A 155 -14.29 -16.28 -28.30
N GLY A 156 -13.52 -16.30 -27.20
CA GLY A 156 -12.13 -16.75 -27.20
C GLY A 156 -11.04 -15.68 -27.33
N SER A 157 -11.37 -14.38 -27.32
CA SER A 157 -10.33 -13.33 -27.33
C SER A 157 -10.00 -12.81 -25.91
N ARG A 158 -8.70 -12.81 -25.58
CA ARG A 158 -8.14 -12.21 -24.36
C ARG A 158 -8.44 -10.70 -24.33
N PRO A 159 -8.68 -10.09 -23.15
CA PRO A 159 -8.93 -8.66 -23.06
C PRO A 159 -7.67 -7.92 -23.51
N ASN A 160 -7.78 -7.13 -24.57
CA ASN A 160 -6.66 -6.32 -25.04
C ASN A 160 -6.70 -4.93 -24.37
N MET A 161 -5.60 -4.16 -24.50
CA MET A 161 -5.45 -2.79 -24.00
C MET A 161 -6.67 -1.88 -24.25
N ARG A 162 -7.34 -2.06 -25.39
CA ARG A 162 -8.49 -1.27 -25.79
C ARG A 162 -9.68 -1.53 -24.86
N ASP A 163 -9.87 -2.76 -24.43
CA ASP A 163 -11.01 -3.19 -23.62
C ASP A 163 -10.90 -2.63 -22.18
N LEU A 164 -9.70 -2.61 -21.60
CA LEU A 164 -9.46 -1.99 -20.29
C LEU A 164 -9.53 -0.47 -20.33
N LYS A 165 -8.99 0.17 -21.37
CA LYS A 165 -9.16 1.63 -21.57
C LYS A 165 -10.62 2.00 -21.78
N GLN A 166 -11.37 1.20 -22.53
CA GLN A 166 -12.81 1.37 -22.71
C GLN A 166 -13.57 1.17 -21.39
N LEU A 167 -13.21 0.15 -20.60
CA LEU A 167 -13.77 -0.08 -19.27
C LEU A 167 -13.54 1.14 -18.38
N ARG A 168 -12.29 1.62 -18.24
CA ARG A 168 -11.98 2.81 -17.42
C ARG A 168 -12.78 4.01 -17.87
N ARG A 169 -12.87 4.27 -19.18
CA ARG A 169 -13.66 5.37 -19.73
C ARG A 169 -15.16 5.21 -19.42
N HIS A 170 -15.68 3.99 -19.54
CA HIS A 170 -17.08 3.68 -19.25
C HIS A 170 -17.40 3.87 -17.77
N LEU A 171 -16.58 3.29 -16.87
CA LEU A 171 -16.72 3.41 -15.43
C LEU A 171 -16.59 4.87 -14.98
N ARG A 172 -15.60 5.62 -15.49
CA ARG A 172 -15.47 7.06 -15.21
C ARG A 172 -16.72 7.84 -15.60
N LYS A 173 -17.31 7.54 -16.77
CA LYS A 173 -18.54 8.20 -17.23
C LYS A 173 -19.75 7.84 -16.35
N ARG A 174 -19.80 6.60 -15.87
CA ARG A 174 -20.90 6.09 -15.04
C ARG A 174 -20.82 6.60 -13.60
N ASP A 175 -19.63 6.55 -13.01
CA ASP A 175 -19.42 6.83 -11.59
C ASP A 175 -19.07 8.31 -11.33
N GLY A 176 -18.73 9.07 -12.37
CA GLY A 176 -18.29 10.47 -12.24
C GLY A 176 -16.89 10.62 -11.61
N ALA A 177 -16.20 9.52 -11.30
CA ALA A 177 -14.89 9.47 -10.68
C ALA A 177 -13.98 8.44 -11.38
N GLU A 178 -12.66 8.60 -11.25
CA GLU A 178 -11.71 7.59 -11.74
C GLU A 178 -11.79 6.33 -10.87
N SER A 179 -12.04 5.18 -11.49
CA SER A 179 -12.01 3.90 -10.79
C SER A 179 -10.59 3.37 -10.66
N TRP A 180 -10.24 2.93 -9.46
CA TRP A 180 -8.98 2.25 -9.19
C TRP A 180 -9.12 0.78 -9.57
N LEU A 181 -8.19 0.27 -10.37
CA LEU A 181 -8.18 -1.12 -10.81
C LEU A 181 -7.01 -1.86 -10.16
N LEU A 182 -7.32 -2.82 -9.30
CA LEU A 182 -6.33 -3.68 -8.64
C LEU A 182 -6.31 -5.09 -9.24
N GLY A 183 -5.12 -5.59 -9.60
CA GLY A 183 -4.94 -6.98 -10.00
C GLY A 183 -4.96 -7.93 -8.81
N VAL A 184 -5.66 -9.06 -8.94
CA VAL A 184 -5.69 -10.14 -7.94
C VAL A 184 -4.97 -11.35 -8.51
N GLY A 185 -4.01 -11.92 -7.75
CA GLY A 185 -3.18 -13.03 -8.22
C GLY A 185 -2.69 -13.92 -7.07
N ALA A 186 -2.14 -15.09 -7.41
CA ALA A 186 -1.49 -15.96 -6.43
C ALA A 186 0.01 -15.62 -6.36
N CYS A 187 0.58 -15.52 -5.16
CA CYS A 187 2.03 -15.38 -5.01
C CYS A 187 2.75 -16.70 -5.21
N GLY A 188 3.87 -16.65 -5.93
CA GLY A 188 4.86 -17.73 -5.98
C GLY A 188 5.62 -17.92 -4.66
N GLU A 189 6.40 -19.01 -4.57
CA GLU A 189 7.32 -19.21 -3.44
C GLU A 189 8.39 -18.11 -3.44
N GLY A 190 8.59 -17.44 -2.31
CA GLY A 190 9.57 -16.35 -2.17
C GLY A 190 9.09 -14.97 -2.64
N GLU A 191 7.95 -14.87 -3.34
CA GLU A 191 7.37 -13.56 -3.68
C GLU A 191 6.84 -12.85 -2.43
N PRO A 192 7.09 -11.55 -2.24
CA PRO A 192 6.59 -10.82 -1.08
C PRO A 192 5.06 -10.71 -1.13
N VAL A 193 4.38 -11.13 -0.06
CA VAL A 193 2.93 -11.00 0.08
C VAL A 193 2.56 -9.54 0.33
N ARG A 194 1.48 -9.08 -0.30
CA ARG A 194 0.98 -7.70 -0.20
C ARG A 194 -0.42 -7.67 0.40
N ASP A 195 -0.55 -6.94 1.50
CA ASP A 195 -1.83 -6.66 2.16
C ASP A 195 -2.68 -5.71 1.28
N PRO A 196 -3.92 -6.09 0.88
CA PRO A 196 -4.83 -5.21 0.14
C PRO A 196 -5.06 -3.86 0.79
N ARG A 197 -5.11 -3.85 2.12
CA ARG A 197 -5.22 -2.63 2.91
C ARG A 197 -3.98 -1.78 2.65
N MET A 198 -2.79 -2.38 2.71
CA MET A 198 -1.54 -1.63 2.57
C MET A 198 -1.52 -0.94 1.22
N LEU A 199 -1.87 -1.67 0.17
CA LEU A 199 -1.95 -1.14 -1.19
C LEU A 199 -2.90 0.06 -1.31
N LEU A 200 -4.11 -0.05 -0.74
CA LEU A 200 -5.08 1.04 -0.77
C LEU A 200 -4.60 2.26 0.02
N ASP A 201 -3.97 2.06 1.18
CA ASP A 201 -3.45 3.17 1.97
C ASP A 201 -2.32 3.88 1.23
N VAL A 202 -1.41 3.14 0.57
CA VAL A 202 -0.32 3.75 -0.22
C VAL A 202 -0.89 4.62 -1.32
N LEU A 203 -1.87 4.09 -2.06
CA LEU A 203 -2.47 4.80 -3.17
C LEU A 203 -3.27 6.02 -2.69
N ALA A 204 -3.99 5.90 -1.57
CA ALA A 204 -4.74 7.00 -0.97
C ALA A 204 -3.82 8.11 -0.49
N TYR A 205 -2.69 7.73 0.14
CA TYR A 205 -1.69 8.68 0.56
C TYR A 205 -0.97 9.34 -0.62
N GLU A 206 -0.58 8.56 -1.64
CA GLU A 206 0.10 9.07 -2.84
C GLU A 206 -0.77 10.11 -3.57
N GLN A 207 -2.07 9.85 -3.67
CA GLN A 207 -3.05 10.74 -4.31
C GLN A 207 -3.61 11.81 -3.38
N MET A 208 -3.30 11.77 -2.07
CA MET A 208 -3.89 12.64 -1.04
C MET A 208 -5.43 12.66 -1.09
N ALA A 209 -6.03 11.51 -1.37
CA ALA A 209 -7.46 11.38 -1.59
C ALA A 209 -7.96 10.02 -1.12
N ALA A 210 -9.23 9.96 -0.69
CA ALA A 210 -9.90 8.69 -0.48
C ALA A 210 -9.92 7.87 -1.78
N PRO A 211 -9.86 6.53 -1.70
CA PRO A 211 -9.95 5.69 -2.87
C PRO A 211 -11.24 5.99 -3.65
N GLY A 212 -11.12 6.10 -4.97
CA GLY A 212 -12.28 6.09 -5.87
C GLY A 212 -12.89 4.69 -5.98
N PRO A 213 -13.96 4.51 -6.78
CA PRO A 213 -14.57 3.20 -7.03
C PRO A 213 -13.53 2.10 -7.33
N LEU A 214 -13.60 0.99 -6.63
CA LEU A 214 -12.60 -0.07 -6.66
C LEU A 214 -13.02 -1.23 -7.58
N GLY A 215 -12.15 -1.61 -8.50
CA GLY A 215 -12.32 -2.78 -9.36
C GLY A 215 -11.21 -3.80 -9.12
N LEU A 216 -11.58 -5.02 -8.74
CA LEU A 216 -10.68 -6.15 -8.55
C LEU A 216 -10.64 -6.98 -9.84
N TRP A 217 -9.52 -6.94 -10.55
CA TRP A 217 -9.28 -7.71 -11.76
C TRP A 217 -8.85 -9.15 -11.45
N LEU A 218 -9.62 -10.12 -11.96
CA LEU A 218 -9.50 -11.57 -11.65
C LEU A 218 -8.98 -12.40 -12.85
N GLY A 219 -8.37 -11.75 -13.86
CA GLY A 219 -7.86 -12.40 -15.07
C GLY A 219 -6.40 -12.90 -14.99
N ASP A 220 -5.87 -13.41 -16.11
CA ASP A 220 -4.49 -13.91 -16.20
C ASP A 220 -3.47 -12.74 -16.07
N PRO A 221 -2.60 -12.73 -15.05
CA PRO A 221 -1.57 -11.71 -14.90
C PRO A 221 -0.49 -11.77 -16.00
N ASP A 222 -0.29 -12.92 -16.65
CA ASP A 222 0.69 -13.11 -17.73
C ASP A 222 0.14 -12.71 -19.11
N ASP A 223 -1.03 -12.09 -19.18
CA ASP A 223 -1.59 -11.63 -20.45
C ASP A 223 -0.63 -10.64 -21.13
N PRO A 224 -0.09 -10.97 -22.33
CA PRO A 224 0.82 -10.08 -23.05
C PRO A 224 0.23 -8.69 -23.32
N ALA A 225 -1.11 -8.56 -23.31
CA ALA A 225 -1.80 -7.29 -23.49
C ALA A 225 -1.70 -6.34 -22.27
N LEU A 226 -1.33 -6.84 -21.10
CA LEU A 226 -1.11 -6.07 -19.86
C LEU A 226 0.36 -5.65 -19.67
N ARG A 227 1.30 -6.20 -20.46
CA ARG A 227 2.73 -5.84 -20.40
C ARG A 227 2.93 -4.36 -20.76
N GLY A 228 3.51 -3.59 -19.83
CA GLY A 228 3.76 -2.16 -20.01
C GLY A 228 2.56 -1.25 -19.68
N THR A 229 1.58 -1.74 -18.91
CA THR A 229 0.45 -0.93 -18.43
C THR A 229 0.62 -0.46 -16.99
N GLU A 230 0.29 0.80 -16.72
CA GLU A 230 0.00 1.25 -15.35
C GLU A 230 -1.38 0.72 -14.92
N LEU A 231 -1.41 -0.55 -14.48
CA LEU A 231 -2.47 -1.04 -13.60
C LEU A 231 -2.41 -0.20 -12.31
N GLN A 232 -3.53 0.40 -11.89
CA GLN A 232 -3.52 1.33 -10.75
C GLN A 232 -3.32 0.66 -9.39
N ALA A 233 -3.21 -0.67 -9.34
CA ALA A 233 -2.57 -1.37 -8.23
C ALA A 233 -1.40 -2.19 -8.73
N TRP A 234 -0.40 -1.45 -9.12
CA TRP A 234 0.95 -1.92 -9.18
C TRP A 234 1.72 -1.16 -8.12
N LEU A 235 1.71 -1.70 -6.90
CA LEU A 235 2.70 -1.27 -5.94
C LEU A 235 4.02 -2.02 -6.19
N ALA A 236 4.69 -1.66 -7.29
CA ALA A 236 6.14 -1.87 -7.33
C ALA A 236 6.70 -1.22 -6.07
N LEU A 237 7.32 -2.02 -5.20
CA LEU A 237 8.17 -1.42 -4.17
C LEU A 237 9.22 -0.60 -4.91
N PRO A 238 9.59 0.59 -4.40
CA PRO A 238 10.72 1.29 -4.96
C PRO A 238 11.94 0.36 -4.92
N GLU A 239 12.64 0.22 -6.05
CA GLU A 239 13.87 -0.55 -6.14
C GLU A 239 14.84 -0.07 -5.05
N GLY A 240 15.35 -0.99 -4.21
CA GLY A 240 16.28 -0.67 -3.13
C GLY A 240 15.96 -1.32 -1.77
N PRO A 241 16.52 -0.81 -0.65
CA PRO A 241 16.56 -1.49 0.65
C PRO A 241 15.17 -1.72 1.29
N LEU A 242 14.14 -0.98 0.87
CA LEU A 242 12.76 -1.25 1.30
C LEU A 242 12.27 -2.61 0.79
N GLU A 243 12.71 -3.05 -0.40
CA GLU A 243 12.38 -4.37 -0.94
C GLU A 243 12.93 -5.51 -0.08
N GLU A 244 14.16 -5.38 0.41
CA GLU A 244 14.82 -6.36 1.27
C GLU A 244 14.12 -6.48 2.64
N ILE A 245 13.66 -5.36 3.20
CA ILE A 245 12.94 -5.32 4.49
C ILE A 245 11.59 -6.05 4.41
N VAL A 246 10.88 -6.01 3.28
CA VAL A 246 9.59 -6.72 3.16
C VAL A 246 9.76 -8.24 3.03
N ARG A 247 10.89 -8.71 2.50
CA ARG A 247 11.12 -10.16 2.35
C ARG A 247 11.28 -10.88 3.70
N SER A 248 11.63 -10.17 4.78
CA SER A 248 11.99 -10.77 6.06
C SER A 248 10.85 -10.91 7.08
N ASN A 249 9.66 -10.31 6.87
CA ASN A 249 8.57 -10.31 7.86
C ASN A 249 7.29 -11.04 7.36
N ARG A 250 6.83 -12.11 8.05
CA ARG A 250 5.57 -12.87 7.78
C ARG A 250 5.03 -13.58 9.04
N PRO A 251 3.69 -13.82 9.23
CA PRO A 251 2.80 -14.51 8.25
C PRO A 251 1.30 -14.06 8.10
N SER A 252 0.66 -14.63 7.05
CA SER A 252 -0.79 -14.74 6.65
C SER A 252 -1.53 -13.52 6.07
N ARG A 253 -2.39 -13.58 5.03
CA ARG A 253 -2.71 -14.53 3.92
C ARG A 253 -3.62 -13.79 2.91
N LEU A 254 -3.06 -13.10 1.92
CA LEU A 254 -3.55 -12.96 0.54
C LEU A 254 -2.59 -12.08 -0.25
N ALA A 255 -2.38 -12.37 -1.53
CA ALA A 255 -1.64 -11.50 -2.42
C ALA A 255 -2.59 -10.84 -3.40
N LEU A 256 -2.49 -9.53 -3.57
CA LEU A 256 -2.83 -8.88 -4.83
C LEU A 256 -1.54 -8.89 -5.68
N GLY A 257 -1.31 -9.94 -6.48
CA GLY A 257 -0.18 -10.04 -7.43
C GLY A 257 -0.55 -9.41 -8.79
N SER A 258 0.19 -8.42 -9.31
CA SER A 258 1.48 -8.43 -10.07
C SER A 258 1.34 -8.92 -11.54
N ALA A 259 1.69 -8.12 -12.56
CA ALA A 259 2.86 -8.41 -13.41
C ALA A 259 3.62 -7.19 -14.01
N LEU A 260 4.92 -7.19 -13.69
CA LEU A 260 6.11 -6.61 -14.28
C LEU A 260 7.21 -7.36 -13.49
N ILE A 261 7.24 -8.68 -13.71
CA ILE A 261 8.22 -9.56 -13.08
C ILE A 261 9.42 -9.64 -14.03
N ASP A 262 10.57 -9.39 -13.42
CA ASP A 262 11.90 -9.85 -13.81
C ASP A 262 11.86 -11.30 -14.31
N ILE A 263 12.32 -11.49 -15.54
CA ILE A 263 12.29 -12.70 -16.38
C ILE A 263 13.04 -13.94 -15.83
N SER A 264 13.37 -14.00 -14.53
CA SER A 264 14.20 -15.03 -13.93
C SER A 264 13.52 -15.97 -12.92
N GLN A 265 12.23 -15.79 -12.59
CA GLN A 265 11.52 -16.57 -11.56
C GLN A 265 10.44 -17.52 -12.14
N PRO A 266 10.25 -18.73 -11.58
CA PRO A 266 9.32 -19.74 -12.08
C PRO A 266 7.83 -19.43 -11.80
N PRO A 267 6.89 -19.93 -12.63
CA PRO A 267 5.49 -19.51 -12.63
C PRO A 267 4.68 -19.96 -11.40
N ALA A 268 3.83 -19.08 -10.86
CA ALA A 268 2.93 -19.39 -9.75
C ALA A 268 1.78 -20.34 -10.16
N ALA A 269 1.32 -21.16 -9.20
CA ALA A 269 0.21 -22.09 -9.39
C ALA A 269 -1.11 -21.35 -9.72
N ARG A 270 -1.79 -21.75 -10.80
CA ARG A 270 -3.01 -21.10 -11.31
C ARG A 270 -4.22 -21.37 -10.40
N ALA A 271 -4.72 -20.34 -9.72
CA ALA A 271 -6.01 -20.37 -9.03
C ALA A 271 -7.15 -19.90 -9.95
N SER A 272 -8.38 -20.40 -9.75
CA SER A 272 -9.54 -19.95 -10.53
C SER A 272 -9.97 -18.51 -10.15
N SER A 273 -10.58 -17.76 -11.08
CA SER A 273 -11.05 -16.39 -10.82
C SER A 273 -12.06 -16.30 -9.68
N VAL A 274 -12.93 -17.32 -9.52
CA VAL A 274 -13.89 -17.39 -8.39
C VAL A 274 -13.16 -17.54 -7.06
N SER A 275 -12.13 -18.40 -7.01
CA SER A 275 -11.30 -18.59 -5.82
C SER A 275 -10.52 -17.33 -5.47
N LEU A 276 -9.95 -16.65 -6.47
CA LEU A 276 -9.27 -15.36 -6.30
C LEU A 276 -10.21 -14.27 -5.78
N ALA A 277 -11.45 -14.21 -6.29
CA ALA A 277 -12.45 -13.25 -5.85
C ALA A 277 -12.83 -13.43 -4.37
N LEU A 278 -13.17 -14.66 -3.97
CA LEU A 278 -13.53 -14.96 -2.58
C LEU A 278 -12.39 -14.62 -1.63
N ARG A 279 -11.17 -14.96 -2.04
CA ARG A 279 -9.94 -14.65 -1.34
C ARG A 279 -9.75 -13.14 -1.15
N ALA A 280 -9.86 -12.36 -2.22
CA ALA A 280 -9.70 -10.91 -2.19
C ALA A 280 -10.75 -10.23 -1.29
N LEU A 281 -12.02 -10.63 -1.45
CA LEU A 281 -13.11 -10.10 -0.65
C LEU A 281 -12.97 -10.44 0.84
N SER A 282 -12.61 -11.69 1.16
CA SER A 282 -12.32 -12.11 2.53
C SER A 282 -11.18 -11.30 3.14
N ALA A 283 -10.07 -11.11 2.40
CA ALA A 283 -8.94 -10.33 2.89
C ALA A 283 -9.32 -8.86 3.17
N LEU A 284 -10.09 -8.22 2.28
CA LEU A 284 -10.57 -6.86 2.51
C LEU A 284 -11.47 -6.78 3.76
N ARG A 285 -12.34 -7.77 3.98
CA ARG A 285 -13.20 -7.83 5.17
C ARG A 285 -12.40 -8.08 6.45
N ASP A 286 -11.48 -9.04 6.44
CA ASP A 286 -10.65 -9.41 7.60
C ASP A 286 -9.74 -8.25 8.03
N GLN A 287 -9.35 -7.38 7.10
CA GLN A 287 -8.60 -6.14 7.34
C GLN A 287 -9.48 -4.93 7.68
N GLY A 288 -10.78 -5.14 7.94
CA GLY A 288 -11.71 -4.09 8.36
C GLY A 288 -11.98 -3.02 7.30
N LEU A 289 -11.71 -3.30 6.02
CA LEU A 289 -12.00 -2.37 4.92
C LEU A 289 -13.42 -2.47 4.40
N LEU A 290 -14.04 -3.65 4.51
CA LEU A 290 -15.44 -3.85 4.15
C LEU A 290 -16.31 -3.86 5.41
N PRO A 291 -17.48 -3.22 5.38
CA PRO A 291 -18.44 -3.29 6.48
C PRO A 291 -18.83 -4.74 6.77
N ALA A 292 -19.10 -5.08 8.03
CA ALA A 292 -19.54 -6.43 8.42
C ALA A 292 -20.86 -6.88 7.74
N SER A 293 -21.64 -5.93 7.22
CA SER A 293 -22.86 -6.20 6.43
C SER A 293 -22.58 -6.67 4.99
N VAL A 294 -21.34 -6.58 4.52
CA VAL A 294 -20.88 -6.97 3.18
C VAL A 294 -20.30 -8.39 3.26
N GLY A 295 -21.09 -9.37 2.80
CA GLY A 295 -20.73 -10.80 2.79
C GLY A 295 -21.58 -11.65 3.74
N GLY A 296 -22.23 -12.68 3.18
CA GLY A 296 -22.89 -13.72 3.97
C GLY A 296 -21.93 -14.43 4.93
N ALA A 297 -22.50 -15.01 6.01
CA ALA A 297 -21.77 -15.72 7.06
C ALA A 297 -20.73 -16.71 6.47
N PRO A 298 -19.53 -16.83 7.06
CA PRO A 298 -18.55 -17.78 6.59
C PRO A 298 -19.12 -19.21 6.66
N PRO A 299 -18.80 -20.10 5.68
CA PRO A 299 -19.08 -21.51 5.80
C PRO A 299 -18.29 -22.15 6.95
#